data_AF-A0A3D5VAZ1-F1
#
_entry.id   AF-A0A3D5VAZ1-F1
#
_cell.length_a   1.000
_cell.length_b   1.000
_cell.length_c   1.000
_cell.angle_alpha   90.00
_cell.angle_beta   90.00
_cell.angle_gamma   90.00
#
_symmetry.space_group_name_H-M   'P 1'
#
loop_
_entity.id
_entity.type
_entity.pdbx_description
1 polymer ?
#
loop_
_entity_poly.entity_id
_entity_poly.type
_entity_poly.pdbx_seq_one_letter_code
_entity_poly.pdbx_strand_id
1 'polypeptide(L)'
;MFEVAIGLGVLISLFFLETFGAAAGGIVVAGYVAIYLHQPVTILVTLAISFVVYAIVKLLGKFMFIYGRRRMVISVLLGFILGWVTRNYGL
;
A
#
# COMPACT_ATOMS: atom_id res chain seq x y z
N MET A 1 -10.76 22.78 -0.08
CA MET A 1 -10.74 21.52 -0.87
C MET A 1 -9.77 20.47 -0.31
N PHE A 2 -8.76 20.86 0.49
CA PHE A 2 -7.89 19.92 1.19
C PHE A 2 -8.55 19.30 2.43
N GLU A 3 -9.49 20.00 3.07
CA GLU A 3 -10.16 19.57 4.30
C GLU A 3 -11.02 18.31 4.08
N VAL A 4 -11.70 18.23 2.93
CA VAL A 4 -12.52 17.07 2.55
C VAL A 4 -11.66 15.84 2.26
N ALA A 5 -10.50 16.04 1.62
CA ALA A 5 -9.55 14.96 1.34
C ALA A 5 -8.94 14.40 2.64
N ILE A 6 -8.63 15.26 3.62
CA ILE A 6 -8.16 14.84 4.94
C ILE A 6 -9.27 14.11 5.70
N GLY A 7 -10.50 14.63 5.70
CA GLY A 7 -11.65 13.99 6.34
C GLY A 7 -11.95 12.59 5.78
N LEU A 8 -11.93 12.44 4.46
CA LEU A 8 -12.07 11.14 3.79
C LEU A 8 -10.89 10.21 4.09
N GLY A 9 -9.66 10.72 4.08
CA GLY A 9 -8.46 9.96 4.41
C GLY A 9 -8.54 9.36 5.82
N VAL A 10 -9.02 10.13 6.80
CA VAL A 10 -9.21 9.68 8.18
C VAL A 10 -10.34 8.64 8.29
N LEU A 11 -11.48 8.85 7.63
CA LEU A 11 -12.59 7.90 7.63
C LEU A 11 -12.22 6.54 7.03
N ILE A 12 -11.56 6.55 5.86
CA ILE A 12 -11.13 5.32 5.19
C ILE A 12 -10.04 4.62 6.02
N SER A 13 -9.16 5.39 6.67
CA SER A 13 -8.15 4.87 7.59
C SER A 13 -8.76 4.13 8.78
N LEU A 14 -9.79 4.72 9.41
CA LEU A 14 -10.53 4.11 10.52
C LEU A 14 -11.22 2.82 10.08
N PHE A 15 -11.90 2.83 8.93
CA PHE A 15 -12.56 1.64 8.38
C PHE A 15 -11.57 0.49 8.12
N PHE A 16 -10.40 0.80 7.56
CA PHE A 16 -9.35 -0.19 7.33
C PHE A 16 -8.70 -0.69 8.62
N LEU A 17 -8.53 0.18 9.61
CA LEU A 17 -8.01 -0.19 10.93
C LEU A 17 -8.93 -1.21 11.60
N GLU A 18 -10.23 -0.94 11.59
CA GLU A 18 -11.24 -1.75 12.27
C GLU A 18 -11.52 -3.08 11.54
N THR A 19 -11.49 -3.07 10.20
CA THR A 19 -11.75 -4.27 9.40
C THR A 19 -10.57 -5.24 9.33
N PHE A 20 -9.33 -4.71 9.21
CA PHE A 20 -8.14 -5.56 8.97
C PHE A 20 -7.23 -5.72 10.19
N GLY A 21 -7.41 -4.93 11.26
CA GLY A 21 -6.55 -4.96 12.46
C GLY A 21 -5.07 -4.65 12.20
N ALA A 22 -4.72 -4.29 10.96
CA ALA A 22 -3.36 -4.05 10.50
C ALA A 22 -3.06 -2.54 10.51
N ALA A 23 -2.73 -2.02 11.69
CA ALA A 23 -2.53 -0.59 11.94
C ALA A 23 -1.49 0.08 11.02
N ALA A 24 -0.49 -0.65 10.53
CA ALA A 24 0.61 -0.06 9.77
C ALA A 24 0.34 0.08 8.25
N GLY A 25 -0.57 -0.72 7.67
CA GLY A 25 -0.77 -0.77 6.22
C GLY A 25 -2.01 0.00 5.75
N GLY A 26 -3.14 -0.20 6.42
CA GLY A 26 -4.44 0.30 5.95
C GLY A 26 -4.63 1.81 6.12
N ILE A 27 -4.18 2.36 7.25
CA ILE A 27 -4.33 3.80 7.57
C ILE A 27 -3.53 4.67 6.59
N VAL A 28 -2.25 4.37 6.41
CA VAL A 28 -1.37 5.20 5.59
C VAL A 28 -1.80 5.17 4.12
N VAL A 29 -2.15 3.99 3.60
CA VAL A 29 -2.55 3.83 2.19
C VAL A 29 -3.89 4.50 1.90
N ALA A 30 -4.88 4.38 2.80
CA ALA A 30 -6.18 5.06 2.67
C ALA A 30 -6.04 6.59 2.57
N GLY A 31 -5.18 7.19 3.39
CA GLY A 31 -4.88 8.62 3.34
C GLY A 31 -4.27 9.05 2.00
N TYR A 32 -3.30 8.29 1.47
CA TYR A 32 -2.73 8.58 0.16
C TYR A 32 -3.75 8.42 -0.98
N VAL A 33 -4.57 7.38 -0.95
CA VAL A 33 -5.62 7.16 -1.97
C VAL A 33 -6.63 8.32 -1.97
N ALA A 34 -7.03 8.83 -0.81
CA ALA A 34 -7.94 9.97 -0.72
C ALA A 34 -7.37 11.27 -1.31
N ILE A 35 -6.05 11.49 -1.17
CA ILE A 35 -5.36 12.65 -1.77
C ILE A 35 -5.27 12.51 -3.29
N TYR A 36 -4.91 11.32 -3.77
CA TYR A 36 -4.74 11.04 -5.21
C TYR A 36 -6.04 10.60 -5.90
N LEU A 37 -7.22 10.81 -5.28
CA LEU A 37 -8.52 10.43 -5.84
C LEU A 37 -8.80 11.12 -7.19
N HIS A 38 -8.20 12.28 -7.42
CA HIS A 38 -8.28 13.04 -8.67
C HIS A 38 -7.38 12.47 -9.79
N GLN A 39 -6.50 11.51 -9.47
CA GLN A 39 -5.56 10.89 -10.40
C GLN A 39 -5.77 9.36 -10.43
N PRO A 40 -6.75 8.86 -11.21
CA PRO A 40 -7.10 7.44 -11.22
C PRO A 40 -5.96 6.55 -11.71
N VAL A 41 -5.08 7.05 -12.59
CA VAL A 41 -3.91 6.32 -13.08
C VAL A 41 -2.96 5.97 -11.93
N THR A 42 -2.70 6.92 -11.04
CA THR A 42 -1.83 6.71 -9.87
C THR A 42 -2.38 5.60 -8.97
N ILE A 43 -3.71 5.56 -8.75
CA ILE A 43 -4.36 4.53 -7.95
C ILE A 43 -4.21 3.15 -8.62
N LEU A 44 -4.43 3.07 -9.93
CA LEU A 44 -4.28 1.81 -10.69
C LEU A 44 -2.84 1.29 -10.64
N VAL A 45 -1.85 2.17 -10.82
CA VAL A 45 -0.42 1.80 -10.71
C VAL A 45 -0.10 1.31 -9.29
N THR A 46 -0.61 1.97 -8.25
CA THR A 46 -0.40 1.55 -6.86
C THR A 46 -1.00 0.16 -6.60
N LEU A 47 -2.19 -0.13 -7.12
CA LEU A 47 -2.81 -1.46 -7.05
C LEU A 47 -2.01 -2.51 -7.82
N ALA A 48 -1.54 -2.18 -9.02
CA ALA A 48 -0.70 -3.07 -9.83
C ALA A 48 0.60 -3.44 -9.09
N ILE A 49 1.30 -2.45 -8.52
CA ILE A 49 2.51 -2.67 -7.71
C ILE A 49 2.20 -3.55 -6.50
N SER A 50 1.05 -3.34 -5.85
CA SER A 50 0.62 -4.15 -4.69
C SER A 50 0.48 -5.63 -5.05
N PHE A 51 -0.08 -5.94 -6.22
CA PHE A 51 -0.16 -7.30 -6.75
C PHE A 51 1.22 -7.89 -7.04
N VAL A 52 2.14 -7.11 -7.62
CA VAL A 52 3.52 -7.54 -7.87
C VAL A 52 4.25 -7.85 -6.56
N VAL A 53 4.16 -6.97 -5.56
CA VAL A 53 4.73 -7.21 -4.21
C VAL A 53 4.16 -8.49 -3.61
N TYR A 54 2.84 -8.67 -3.69
CA TYR A 54 2.18 -9.88 -3.19
C TYR A 54 2.71 -11.15 -3.87
N ALA A 55 2.86 -11.14 -5.20
CA ALA A 55 3.40 -12.26 -5.96
C ALA A 55 4.84 -12.58 -5.56
N ILE A 56 5.70 -11.56 -5.42
CA ILE A 56 7.09 -11.70 -4.98
C ILE A 56 7.16 -12.29 -3.57
N VAL A 57 6.37 -11.76 -2.64
CA VAL A 57 6.34 -12.24 -1.24
C VAL A 57 5.82 -13.68 -1.18
N LYS A 58 4.85 -14.06 -2.03
CA LYS A 58 4.33 -15.43 -2.12
C LYS A 58 5.38 -16.41 -2.66
N LEU A 59 6.15 -16.01 -3.67
CA LEU A 59 7.28 -16.77 -4.21
C LEU A 59 8.41 -16.91 -3.16
N LEU A 60 8.78 -15.82 -2.50
CA LEU A 60 9.76 -15.82 -1.43
C LEU A 60 9.32 -16.69 -0.24
N GLY A 61 8.03 -16.70 0.11
CA GLY A 61 7.48 -17.56 1.15
C GLY A 61 7.56 -19.05 0.84
N LYS A 62 7.73 -19.44 -0.43
CA LYS A 62 7.96 -20.83 -0.85
C LYS A 62 9.42 -21.27 -0.66
N PHE A 63 10.37 -20.34 -0.83
CA PHE A 63 11.80 -20.61 -0.66
C PHE A 63 12.32 -20.33 0.75
N MET A 64 11.72 -19.38 1.45
CA MET A 64 12.11 -18.93 2.78
C MET A 64 10.91 -19.03 3.73
N PHE A 65 11.11 -19.54 4.94
CA PHE A 65 10.10 -19.52 6.01
C PHE A 65 9.87 -18.09 6.50
N ILE A 66 9.07 -17.31 5.77
CA ILE A 66 8.72 -15.93 6.10
C ILE A 66 7.29 -15.91 6.67
N TYR A 67 7.18 -16.11 7.98
CA TYR A 67 5.92 -16.07 8.71
C TYR A 67 5.86 -14.90 9.70
N GLY A 68 4.64 -14.46 10.01
CA GLY A 68 4.37 -13.41 11.00
C GLY A 68 4.97 -12.05 10.64
N ARG A 69 5.67 -11.42 11.60
CA ARG A 69 6.18 -10.03 11.51
C ARG A 69 7.18 -9.82 10.37
N ARG A 70 7.99 -10.84 10.04
CA ARG A 70 8.99 -10.76 8.94
C ARG A 70 8.33 -10.56 7.58
N ARG A 71 7.15 -11.15 7.37
CA ARG A 71 6.38 -10.99 6.12
C ARG A 71 5.92 -9.55 5.92
N MET A 72 5.49 -8.87 7.00
CA MET A 72 5.08 -7.47 6.91
C MET A 72 6.24 -6.56 6.52
N VAL A 73 7.38 -6.67 7.21
CA VAL A 73 8.55 -5.81 6.95
C VAL A 73 9.04 -5.96 5.51
N ILE A 74 9.12 -7.20 5.01
CA ILE A 74 9.53 -7.47 3.63
C ILE A 74 8.53 -6.90 2.62
N SER A 75 7.23 -7.03 2.88
CA SER A 75 6.20 -6.48 1.99
C SER A 75 6.28 -4.95 1.91
N VAL A 76 6.52 -4.28 3.03
CA VAL A 76 6.69 -2.82 3.09
C VAL A 76 7.96 -2.38 2.36
N LEU A 77 9.09 -3.05 2.59
CA LEU A 77 10.35 -2.75 1.90
C LEU A 77 10.24 -2.94 0.39
N LEU A 78 9.66 -4.05 -0.06
CA LEU A 78 9.44 -4.31 -1.49
C LEU A 78 8.50 -3.28 -2.11
N GLY A 79 7.42 -2.91 -1.41
CA GLY A 79 6.51 -1.86 -1.86
C GLY A 79 7.22 -0.51 -2.00
N PHE A 80 8.11 -0.17 -1.07
CA PHE A 80 8.87 1.08 -1.12
C PHE A 80 9.87 1.08 -2.30
N ILE A 81 10.59 -0.02 -2.50
CA ILE A 81 11.55 -0.15 -3.61
C ILE A 81 10.82 -0.08 -4.96
N LEU A 82 9.76 -0.87 -5.14
CA LEU A 82 9.00 -0.88 -6.40
C LEU A 82 8.27 0.45 -6.66
N GLY A 83 7.74 1.08 -5.61
CA GLY A 83 7.16 2.41 -5.70
C GLY A 83 8.18 3.47 -6.10
N TRP A 84 9.38 3.43 -5.53
CA TRP A 84 10.48 4.33 -5.89
C TRP A 84 10.93 4.12 -7.34
N VAL A 85 11.10 2.87 -7.76
CA VAL A 85 11.41 2.52 -9.15
C VAL A 85 10.35 3.08 -10.09
N THR A 86 9.07 2.82 -9.81
CA THR A 86 7.98 3.28 -10.70
C THR A 86 7.94 4.80 -10.82
N ARG A 87 8.16 5.51 -9.72
CA ARG A 87 8.25 6.98 -9.70
C ARG A 87 9.42 7.51 -10.52
N ASN A 88 10.55 6.81 -10.54
CA ASN A 88 11.79 7.26 -11.18
C ASN A 88 11.85 6.90 -12.68
N TYR A 89 11.22 5.78 -13.07
CA TYR A 89 11.11 5.37 -14.48
C TYR A 89 9.94 6.03 -15.24
N GLY A 90 9.21 6.96 -14.61
CA GLY A 90 8.32 7.89 -15.30
C GLY A 90 7.06 7.26 -15.88
N LEU A 91 6.33 6.48 -15.07
CA LEU A 91 4.89 6.24 -15.25
C LEU A 91 4.08 7.11 -14.28
#